data_AF-A0A9E7L213-F1
#
_entry.id   AF-A0A9E7L213-F1
#
_cell.length_a   1.000
_cell.length_b   1.000
_cell.length_c   1.000
_cell.angle_alpha   90.00
_cell.angle_beta   90.00
_cell.angle_gamma   90.00
#
_symmetry.space_group_name_H-M   'P 1'
#
loop_
_entity.id
_entity.type
_entity.pdbx_description
1 polymer ?
#
loop_
_entity_poly.entity_id
_entity_poly.type
_entity_poly.pdbx_seq_one_letter_code
_entity_poly.pdbx_strand_id
1 'polypeptide(L)'
;PRSFVPQSEKKLEERNMNGGGSGSGGGGSGAVKTPTDFLKSIRGRPVVVKLNSGVDYRGILACLDAYMNIAMEQTEEYVNGQLKKNVR
;
A
#
# COMPACT_ATOMS: atom_id res chain seq x y z
N PRO A 1 14.08 -2.75 -12.00
CA PRO A 1 12.69 -2.44 -12.38
C PRO A 1 11.71 -3.39 -11.65
N ARG A 2 11.24 -3.00 -10.46
CA ARG A 2 10.36 -3.84 -9.65
C ARG A 2 8.94 -3.80 -10.21
N SER A 3 8.48 -4.96 -10.64
CA SER A 3 7.19 -5.22 -11.26
C SER A 3 6.07 -4.90 -10.27
N PHE A 4 5.23 -3.94 -10.65
CA PHE A 4 3.90 -3.73 -10.09
C PHE A 4 3.07 -5.01 -10.37
N VAL A 5 2.67 -5.72 -9.32
CA VAL A 5 1.83 -6.93 -9.46
C VAL A 5 0.37 -6.51 -9.26
N PRO A 6 -0.44 -6.43 -10.33
CA PRO A 6 -1.86 -6.15 -10.18
C PRO A 6 -2.52 -7.28 -9.38
N GLN A 7 -3.22 -6.91 -8.30
CA GLN A 7 -3.85 -7.81 -7.32
C GLN A 7 -4.81 -8.86 -7.93
N SER A 8 -5.24 -8.68 -9.18
CA SER A 8 -6.15 -9.60 -9.87
C SER A 8 -5.53 -10.93 -10.33
N GLU A 9 -4.20 -11.12 -10.24
CA GLU A 9 -3.54 -12.39 -10.60
C GLU A 9 -3.18 -13.28 -9.39
N LYS A 10 -3.43 -12.85 -8.15
CA LYS A 10 -3.14 -13.65 -6.94
C LYS A 10 -4.27 -14.63 -6.60
N LYS A 11 -4.51 -15.62 -7.46
CA LYS A 11 -5.25 -16.83 -7.10
C LYS A 11 -4.23 -17.89 -6.66
N LEU A 12 -4.29 -18.31 -5.39
CA LEU A 12 -3.34 -19.16 -4.66
C LEU A 12 -2.00 -18.50 -4.28
N GLU A 13 -1.99 -17.78 -3.16
CA GLU A 13 -0.93 -17.92 -2.14
C GLU A 13 -1.46 -17.32 -0.84
N GLU A 14 -2.54 -17.89 -0.33
CA GLU A 14 -3.11 -17.56 0.97
C GLU A 14 -2.31 -18.32 2.05
N ARG A 15 -1.04 -17.93 2.23
CA ARG A 15 -0.26 -18.34 3.41
C ARG A 15 -0.49 -17.33 4.53
N ASN A 16 -1.58 -17.57 5.25
CA ASN A 16 -1.84 -17.32 6.66
C ASN A 16 -0.79 -16.45 7.40
N MET A 17 -1.05 -15.15 7.56
CA MET A 17 -0.48 -14.36 8.64
C MET A 17 -1.50 -14.29 9.79
N ASN A 18 -1.66 -15.39 10.51
CA ASN A 18 -2.21 -15.35 11.85
C ASN A 18 -1.14 -15.80 12.84
N GLY A 19 -0.83 -14.94 13.82
CA GLY A 19 -0.02 -15.30 14.99
C GLY A 19 1.00 -14.23 15.38
N GLY A 20 0.66 -13.40 16.37
CA GLY A 20 1.65 -12.58 17.08
C GLY A 20 1.20 -11.21 17.56
N GLY A 21 -0.08 -11.03 17.92
CA GLY A 21 -0.51 -9.85 18.67
C GLY A 21 0.04 -9.88 20.09
N SER A 22 1.15 -9.20 20.32
CA SER A 22 1.51 -8.69 21.65
C SER A 22 2.02 -7.27 21.48
N GLY A 23 1.15 -6.32 21.79
CA GLY A 23 1.42 -4.89 21.71
C GLY A 23 0.74 -4.21 22.89
N SER A 24 1.37 -4.36 24.05
CA SER A 24 1.07 -3.60 25.26
C SER A 24 1.36 -2.11 25.04
N GLY A 25 0.41 -1.26 25.46
CA GLY A 25 0.69 -0.02 26.17
C GLY A 25 1.17 1.20 25.39
N GLY A 26 0.52 2.33 25.68
CA GLY A 26 1.21 3.62 25.77
C GLY A 26 0.74 4.68 24.78
N GLY A 27 -0.12 5.59 25.26
CA GLY A 27 -0.32 6.88 24.62
C GLY A 27 0.98 7.68 24.56
N GLY A 28 1.13 8.50 23.52
CA GLY A 28 2.32 9.33 23.35
C GLY A 28 2.22 10.18 22.09
N SER A 29 1.76 11.41 22.26
CA SER A 29 1.91 12.50 21.32
C SER A 29 3.38 12.67 20.91
N GLY A 30 3.65 12.85 19.61
CA GLY A 30 4.90 13.47 19.15
C GLY A 30 5.85 12.60 18.33
N ALA A 31 5.88 12.91 17.04
CA ALA A 31 6.87 12.59 16.02
C ALA A 31 6.89 11.15 15.48
N VAL A 32 6.72 11.05 14.15
CA VAL A 32 7.09 9.89 13.34
C VAL A 32 8.61 9.76 13.44
N LYS A 33 9.12 9.00 14.40
CA LYS A 33 10.57 8.94 14.69
C LYS A 33 11.33 7.96 13.81
N THR A 34 10.64 6.99 13.19
CA THR A 34 11.29 5.99 12.33
C THR A 34 10.53 5.82 11.01
N PRO A 35 11.24 5.48 9.91
CA PRO A 35 10.60 5.15 8.64
C PRO A 35 9.55 4.03 8.80
N THR A 36 9.81 3.05 9.65
CA THR A 36 8.88 1.95 9.92
C THR A 36 7.55 2.42 10.53
N ASP A 37 7.59 3.40 11.43
CA ASP A 37 6.37 3.96 12.03
C ASP A 37 5.55 4.73 10.99
N PHE A 38 6.22 5.42 10.06
CA PHE A 38 5.54 6.02 8.91
C PHE A 38 4.81 4.96 8.08
N LEU A 39 5.48 3.86 7.72
CA LEU A 39 4.88 2.77 6.93
C LEU A 39 3.66 2.17 7.63
N LYS A 40 3.71 2.00 8.96
CA LYS A 40 2.56 1.51 9.75
C LYS A 40 1.42 2.52 9.77
N SER A 41 1.72 3.82 9.87
CA SER A 41 0.72 4.87 9.99
C SER A 41 -0.14 5.08 8.73
N ILE A 42 0.41 4.75 7.56
CA ILE A 42 -0.25 4.98 6.26
C ILE A 42 -1.06 3.78 5.76
N ARG A 43 -0.99 2.62 6.42
CA ARG A 43 -1.81 1.45 6.07
C ARG A 43 -3.30 1.78 6.25
N GLY A 44 -4.13 1.32 5.30
CA GLY A 44 -5.57 1.55 5.26
C GLY A 44 -5.97 2.98 4.88
N ARG A 45 -5.03 3.86 4.53
CA ARG A 45 -5.32 5.24 4.13
C ARG A 45 -5.38 5.38 2.62
N PRO A 46 -6.18 6.31 2.08
CA PRO A 46 -6.10 6.71 0.68
C PRO A 46 -4.71 7.28 0.37
N VAL A 47 -4.08 6.76 -0.68
CA VAL A 47 -2.76 7.20 -1.14
C VAL A 47 -2.76 7.42 -2.65
N VAL A 48 -1.87 8.31 -3.09
CA VAL A 48 -1.57 8.54 -4.50
C VAL A 48 -0.11 8.16 -4.74
N VAL A 49 0.12 7.19 -5.62
CA VAL A 49 1.45 6.71 -5.99
C VAL A 49 1.74 7.16 -7.41
N LYS A 50 2.76 7.99 -7.57
CA LYS A 50 3.22 8.48 -8.88
C LYS A 50 4.42 7.66 -9.34
N LEU A 51 4.31 7.03 -10.50
CA LEU A 51 5.42 6.31 -11.12
C LEU A 51 6.20 7.23 -12.06
N ASN A 52 7.50 6.96 -12.22
CA ASN A 52 8.36 7.67 -13.17
C ASN A 52 7.94 7.46 -14.64
N SER A 53 7.03 6.52 -14.91
CA SER A 53 6.41 6.32 -16.22
C SER A 53 5.34 7.37 -16.56
N GLY A 54 4.99 8.28 -15.62
CA GLY A 54 3.90 9.25 -15.80
C GLY A 54 2.51 8.68 -15.50
N VAL A 55 2.45 7.53 -14.83
CA VAL A 55 1.21 6.88 -14.39
C VAL A 55 0.99 7.17 -12.91
N ASP A 56 -0.22 7.61 -12.56
CA ASP A 56 -0.64 7.86 -11.19
C ASP A 56 -1.64 6.77 -10.76
N TYR A 57 -1.36 6.08 -9.66
CA TYR A 57 -2.28 5.13 -9.03
C TYR A 57 -2.91 5.76 -7.79
N ARG A 58 -4.23 5.70 -7.69
CA ARG A 58 -4.99 6.21 -6.54
C ARG A 58 -5.78 5.08 -5.93
N GLY A 59 -5.75 4.92 -4.62
CA GLY A 59 -6.48 3.84 -3.95
C GLY A 59 -6.14 3.75 -2.48
N ILE A 60 -6.62 2.69 -1.82
CA ILE A 60 -6.37 2.45 -0.40
C ILE A 60 -5.11 1.59 -0.25
N LEU A 61 -4.16 2.02 0.57
CA LEU A 61 -2.95 1.23 0.83
C LEU A 61 -3.28 0.00 1.69
N ALA A 62 -3.24 -1.20 1.11
CA ALA A 62 -3.44 -2.44 1.85
C ALA A 62 -2.17 -2.83 2.63
N CYS A 63 -1.04 -2.91 1.93
CA CYS A 63 0.25 -3.32 2.50
C CYS A 63 1.43 -2.58 1.84
N LEU A 64 2.50 -2.41 2.62
CA LEU A 64 3.77 -1.84 2.20
C LEU A 64 4.89 -2.56 2.95
N ASP A 65 5.92 -3.03 2.24
CA ASP A 65 7.05 -3.76 2.83
C ASP A 65 8.35 -2.94 2.87
N ALA A 66 9.40 -3.50 3.50
CA ALA A 66 10.73 -2.87 3.59
C ALA A 66 11.44 -2.74 2.23
N TYR A 67 10.91 -3.38 1.19
CA TYR A 67 11.37 -3.32 -0.18
C TYR A 67 10.56 -2.31 -1.01
N MET A 68 9.66 -1.54 -0.38
CA MET A 68 8.74 -0.61 -1.03
C MET A 68 7.83 -1.26 -2.06
N ASN A 69 7.58 -2.58 -1.96
CA ASN A 69 6.50 -3.21 -2.71
C ASN A 69 5.18 -2.78 -2.09
N ILE A 70 4.26 -2.34 -2.93
CA ILE A 70 2.97 -1.79 -2.51
C ILE A 70 1.84 -2.71 -2.95
N ALA A 71 0.85 -2.89 -2.08
CA ALA A 71 -0.43 -3.49 -2.41
C ALA A 71 -1.52 -2.45 -2.15
N MET A 72 -2.37 -2.21 -3.14
CA MET A 72 -3.46 -1.26 -3.05
C MET A 72 -4.79 -1.93 -3.39
N GLU A 73 -5.85 -1.46 -2.72
CA GLU A 73 -7.24 -1.83 -2.97
C GLU A 73 -7.96 -0.66 -3.65
N GLN A 74 -9.11 -0.94 -4.29
CA GLN A 74 -9.96 0.06 -4.97
C GLN A 74 -9.12 1.01 -5.84
N THR A 75 -8.19 0.43 -6.60
CA THR A 75 -7.15 1.20 -7.26
C THR A 75 -7.61 1.66 -8.64
N GLU A 76 -7.48 2.96 -8.85
CA GLU A 76 -7.69 3.65 -10.10
C GLU A 76 -6.35 3.99 -10.74
N GLU A 77 -6.22 3.71 -12.03
CA GLU A 77 -5.02 4.05 -12.81
C GLU A 77 -5.31 5.29 -13.66
N TYR A 78 -4.46 6.31 -13.54
CA TYR A 78 -4.52 7.52 -14.34
C TYR A 78 -3.26 7.65 -15.19
N VAL A 79 -3.44 7.86 -16.50
CA VAL A 79 -2.34 8.13 -17.43
C VAL A 79 -2.54 9.52 -18.00
N ASN A 80 -1.56 10.41 -17.82
CA ASN A 80 -1.66 11.83 -18.21
C ASN A 80 -2.91 12.53 -17.64
N GLY A 81 -3.31 12.18 -16.41
CA GLY A 81 -4.49 12.73 -15.74
C GLY A 81 -5.83 12.15 -16.21
N GLN A 82 -5.85 11.23 -17.17
CA GLN A 82 -7.07 10.55 -17.63
C GLN A 82 -7.20 9.18 -16.97
N LEU A 83 -8.39 8.88 -16.43
CA LEU A 83 -8.71 7.56 -15.85
C LEU A 83 -8.65 6.50 -16.95
N LYS A 84 -7.70 5.56 -16.83
CA LYS A 84 -7.47 4.50 -17.82
C LYS A 84 -8.04 3.16 -17.39
N LYS A 85 -8.07 2.88 -16.08
CA LYS A 85 -8.55 1.59 -15.56
C LYS A 85 -9.31 1.79 -14.26
N ASN A 86 -10.53 1.26 -14.22
CA ASN A 86 -11.34 1.17 -13.01
C ASN A 86 -11.43 -0.30 -12.62
N VAL A 87 -10.67 -0.71 -11.60
CA VAL A 87 -10.76 -2.08 -11.07
C VAL A 87 -11.82 -2.04 -9.98
N ARG A 88 -13.05 -2.42 -10.35
CA ARG A 88 -14.13 -2.67 -9.39
C ARG A 88 -13.85 -3.92 -8.57
#